data_AF-A0A9X4KRP5-F1
#
_entry.id   AF-A0A9X4KRP5-F1
#
_cell.length_a   1.000
_cell.length_b   1.000
_cell.length_c   1.000
_cell.angle_alpha   90.00
_cell.angle_beta   90.00
_cell.angle_gamma   90.00
#
_symmetry.space_group_name_H-M   'P 1'
#
loop_
_entity.id
_entity.type
_entity.pdbx_description
1 polymer ?
#
loop_
_entity_poly.entity_id
_entity_poly.type
_entity_poly.pdbx_seq_one_letter_code
_entity_poly.pdbx_strand_id
1 'polypeptide(L)'
;MAPPVGKNGESGLQDSSISTTYIIIPKQAKNKLGAAQYLNFLYTPETDELVNYGIEGTDYTKKDGVITQTPEQSANIPWRSIYPLGDTDAGFAARLKAKGLLPYYEPLLQYKKLREETNYAPSVEAYDAKFTELRNYMEENSMKFIMGKRSLSEFDSYVKDFNAKGGQDAIDAMNAWFASK
;
A
#
# COMPACT_ATOMS: atom_id res chain seq x y z
N MET A 1 7.17 -3.45 19.20
CA MET A 1 6.77 -2.43 20.19
C MET A 1 5.31 -2.12 19.97
N ALA A 2 4.50 -2.01 21.03
CA ALA A 2 3.08 -1.66 20.88
C ALA A 2 2.93 -0.22 20.33
N PRO A 3 1.94 0.05 19.46
CA PRO A 3 1.63 1.41 19.05
C PRO A 3 1.22 2.28 20.26
N PRO A 4 1.41 3.60 20.19
CA PRO A 4 0.95 4.50 21.26
C PRO A 4 -0.55 4.38 21.46
N VAL A 5 -1.00 4.68 22.69
CA VAL A 5 -2.43 4.72 23.04
C VAL A 5 -2.89 6.18 23.00
N GLY A 6 -3.94 6.44 22.22
CA GLY A 6 -4.57 7.75 22.11
C GLY A 6 -5.27 8.17 23.40
N LYS A 7 -5.62 9.45 23.51
CA LYS A 7 -6.35 10.00 24.68
C LYS A 7 -7.70 9.33 24.92
N ASN A 8 -8.29 8.73 23.88
CA ASN A 8 -9.55 7.98 23.92
C ASN A 8 -9.35 6.48 24.26
N GLY A 9 -8.14 6.04 24.57
CA GLY A 9 -7.82 4.63 24.88
C GLY A 9 -7.64 3.75 23.64
N GLU A 10 -7.80 4.29 22.44
CA GLU A 10 -7.62 3.53 21.20
C GLU A 10 -6.14 3.42 20.81
N SER A 11 -5.77 2.31 20.19
CA SER A 11 -4.42 2.05 19.71
C SER A 11 -4.48 1.00 18.61
N GLY A 12 -3.69 1.18 17.56
CA GLY A 12 -3.62 0.25 16.44
C GLY A 12 -2.76 0.76 15.29
N LEU A 13 -2.65 -0.08 14.27
CA LEU A 13 -2.07 0.21 12.98
C LEU A 13 -3.16 0.09 11.91
N GLN A 14 -3.02 0.88 10.85
CA GLN A 14 -3.84 0.70 9.65
C GLN A 14 -3.53 -0.67 9.04
N ASP A 15 -4.58 -1.36 8.58
CA ASP A 15 -4.41 -2.61 7.85
C ASP A 15 -4.01 -2.33 6.39
N SER A 16 -3.53 -3.36 5.71
CA SER A 16 -3.13 -3.28 4.31
C SER A 16 -4.34 -2.96 3.41
N SER A 17 -4.14 -2.10 2.42
CA SER A 17 -5.10 -1.95 1.31
C SER A 17 -5.22 -3.27 0.53
N ILE A 18 -6.37 -3.52 -0.09
CA ILE A 18 -6.55 -4.66 -1.01
C ILE A 18 -5.71 -4.56 -2.27
N SER A 19 -5.36 -3.34 -2.67
CA SER A 19 -4.49 -3.10 -3.79
C SER A 19 -3.69 -1.85 -3.53
N THR A 20 -2.39 -1.97 -3.77
CA THR A 20 -1.44 -0.86 -3.73
C THR A 20 -0.91 -0.56 -5.13
N THR A 21 -1.07 -1.47 -6.08
CA THR A 21 -0.51 -1.36 -7.43
C THR A 21 -1.35 -2.17 -8.40
N TYR A 22 -1.62 -1.57 -9.57
CA TYR A 22 -2.24 -2.25 -10.70
C TYR A 22 -1.24 -2.30 -11.86
N ILE A 23 -1.07 -3.48 -12.45
CA ILE A 23 -0.36 -3.63 -13.71
C ILE A 23 -1.40 -3.68 -14.83
N ILE A 24 -1.29 -2.76 -15.78
CA ILE A 24 -2.25 -2.63 -16.87
C ILE A 24 -1.58 -2.98 -18.19
N ILE A 25 -2.16 -3.91 -18.96
CA ILE A 25 -1.77 -4.15 -20.36
C ILE A 25 -2.60 -3.20 -21.24
N PRO A 26 -2.00 -2.21 -21.92
CA PRO A 26 -2.75 -1.26 -22.72
C PRO A 26 -3.50 -1.94 -23.86
N LYS A 27 -4.68 -1.41 -24.20
CA LYS A 27 -5.50 -1.94 -25.32
C LYS A 27 -4.73 -1.97 -26.64
N GLN A 28 -3.86 -1.00 -26.88
CA GLN A 28 -3.03 -0.88 -28.07
C GLN A 28 -1.75 -1.75 -28.05
N ALA A 29 -1.47 -2.49 -26.99
CA ALA A 29 -0.28 -3.33 -26.92
C ALA A 29 -0.25 -4.35 -28.08
N LYS A 30 0.88 -4.39 -28.79
CA LYS A 30 1.09 -5.26 -29.96
C LYS A 30 1.16 -6.73 -29.59
N ASN A 31 1.69 -7.06 -28.40
CA ASN A 31 1.81 -8.43 -27.91
C ASN A 31 1.19 -8.57 -26.50
N LYS A 32 -0.15 -8.65 -26.44
CA LYS A 32 -0.88 -8.78 -25.16
C LYS A 32 -0.62 -10.13 -24.49
N LEU A 33 -0.57 -11.21 -25.27
CA LEU A 33 -0.32 -12.55 -24.75
C LEU A 33 1.08 -12.64 -24.13
N GLY A 34 2.10 -12.15 -24.82
CA GLY A 34 3.47 -12.12 -24.29
C GLY A 34 3.59 -11.25 -23.03
N ALA A 35 2.89 -10.11 -22.96
CA ALA A 35 2.84 -9.31 -21.75
C ALA A 35 2.20 -10.10 -20.58
N ALA A 36 1.06 -10.75 -20.80
CA ALA A 36 0.42 -11.58 -19.77
C ALA A 36 1.29 -12.78 -19.36
N GLN A 37 1.96 -13.43 -20.32
CA GLN A 37 2.90 -14.53 -20.05
C GLN A 37 4.10 -14.06 -19.24
N TYR A 38 4.65 -12.88 -19.53
CA TYR A 38 5.74 -12.29 -18.75
C TYR A 38 5.30 -11.98 -17.32
N LEU A 39 4.11 -11.41 -17.13
CA LEU A 39 3.55 -11.21 -15.79
C LEU A 39 3.39 -12.53 -15.04
N ASN A 40 2.88 -13.58 -15.70
CA ASN A 40 2.78 -14.91 -15.09
C ASN A 40 4.17 -15.49 -14.75
N PHE A 41 5.16 -15.30 -15.63
CA PHE A 41 6.53 -15.76 -15.42
C PHE A 41 7.13 -15.17 -14.14
N LEU A 42 6.96 -13.85 -13.91
CA LEU A 42 7.49 -13.15 -12.72
C LEU A 42 7.05 -13.75 -11.38
N TYR A 43 5.91 -14.45 -11.35
CA TYR A 43 5.36 -15.06 -10.13
C TYR A 43 5.38 -16.59 -10.15
N THR A 44 6.12 -17.21 -11.07
CA THR A 44 6.44 -18.63 -10.95
C THR A 44 7.32 -18.87 -9.73
N PRO A 45 7.26 -20.05 -9.07
CA PRO A 45 8.09 -20.32 -7.89
C PRO A 45 9.59 -20.11 -8.13
N GLU A 46 10.09 -20.48 -9.31
CA GLU A 46 11.48 -20.28 -9.71
C GLU A 46 11.85 -18.81 -9.83
N THR A 47 10.99 -18.01 -10.47
CA THR A 47 11.26 -16.58 -10.65
C THR A 47 11.07 -15.81 -9.34
N ASP A 48 10.07 -16.17 -8.52
CA ASP A 48 9.88 -15.60 -7.18
C ASP A 48 11.11 -15.85 -6.29
N GLU A 49 11.70 -17.05 -6.33
CA GLU A 49 12.94 -17.34 -5.61
C GLU A 49 14.11 -16.51 -6.15
N LEU A 50 14.27 -16.41 -7.47
CA LEU A 50 15.30 -15.59 -8.12
C LEU A 50 15.19 -14.10 -7.74
N VAL A 51 14.00 -13.49 -7.82
CA VAL A 51 13.80 -12.06 -7.52
C VAL A 51 13.82 -11.76 -6.02
N ASN A 52 13.71 -12.76 -5.15
CA ASN A 52 13.82 -12.53 -3.71
C ASN A 52 15.22 -12.84 -3.17
N TYR A 53 15.90 -13.87 -3.70
CA TYR A 53 17.14 -14.38 -3.14
C TYR A 53 18.35 -14.34 -4.07
N GLY A 54 18.16 -14.15 -5.38
CA GLY A 54 19.24 -14.14 -6.37
C GLY A 54 19.58 -15.55 -6.87
N ILE A 55 20.86 -15.84 -7.09
CA ILE A 55 21.36 -17.09 -7.65
C ILE A 55 21.82 -18.02 -6.51
N GLU A 56 21.31 -19.26 -6.47
CA GLU A 56 21.72 -20.27 -5.48
C GLU A 56 23.23 -20.56 -5.58
N GLY A 57 23.89 -20.67 -4.43
CA GLY A 57 25.34 -20.85 -4.32
C GLY A 57 26.16 -19.57 -4.45
N THR A 58 25.55 -18.47 -4.92
CA THR A 58 26.18 -17.14 -5.01
C THR A 58 25.56 -16.18 -3.99
N ASP A 59 24.26 -15.94 -4.12
CA ASP A 59 23.52 -14.93 -3.35
C ASP A 59 22.76 -15.53 -2.15
N TYR A 60 22.62 -16.86 -2.11
CA TYR A 60 22.06 -17.60 -0.99
C TYR A 60 22.45 -19.08 -1.07
N THR A 61 22.14 -19.85 -0.03
CA THR A 61 22.21 -21.32 -0.03
C THR A 61 20.88 -21.91 0.41
N LYS A 62 20.54 -23.10 -0.09
CA LYS A 62 19.33 -23.83 0.29
C LYS A 62 19.71 -25.21 0.81
N LYS A 63 19.27 -25.54 2.02
CA LYS A 63 19.47 -26.86 2.62
C LYS A 63 18.17 -27.33 3.27
N ASP A 64 17.71 -28.53 2.89
CA ASP A 64 16.46 -29.12 3.40
C ASP A 64 15.25 -28.18 3.24
N GLY A 65 15.22 -27.43 2.12
CA GLY A 65 14.19 -26.44 1.83
C GLY A 65 14.36 -25.10 2.56
N VAL A 66 15.33 -24.97 3.47
CA VAL A 66 15.61 -23.73 4.20
C VAL A 66 16.61 -22.88 3.45
N ILE A 67 16.18 -21.69 3.05
CA ILE A 67 17.04 -20.67 2.45
C ILE A 67 17.79 -19.88 3.53
N THR A 68 19.11 -19.75 3.33
CA THR A 68 20.01 -18.92 4.13
C THR A 68 20.71 -17.91 3.23
N GLN A 69 20.55 -16.63 3.54
CA GLN A 69 21.16 -15.50 2.84
C GLN A 69 21.74 -14.53 3.88
N THR A 70 22.97 -14.07 3.68
CA THR A 70 23.59 -13.04 4.54
C THR A 70 23.11 -11.63 4.16
N PRO A 71 23.20 -10.64 5.06
CA PRO A 71 22.90 -9.26 4.73
C PRO A 71 23.75 -8.71 3.57
N GLU A 72 25.01 -9.12 3.48
CA GLU A 72 25.93 -8.73 2.40
C GLU A 72 25.48 -9.29 1.05
N GLN A 73 25.17 -10.59 0.97
CA GLN A 73 24.63 -11.20 -0.25
C GLN A 73 23.32 -10.51 -0.68
N SER A 74 22.43 -10.27 0.28
CA SER A 74 21.17 -9.55 0.09
C SER A 74 21.35 -8.12 -0.44
N ALA A 75 22.43 -7.44 -0.03
CA ALA A 75 22.78 -6.09 -0.47
C ALA A 75 23.41 -6.06 -1.87
N ASN A 76 24.06 -7.14 -2.30
CA ASN A 76 24.73 -7.25 -3.60
C ASN A 76 23.79 -7.55 -4.77
N ILE A 77 22.50 -7.77 -4.50
CA ILE A 77 21.45 -7.96 -5.53
C ILE A 77 20.41 -6.82 -5.56
N PRO A 78 20.82 -5.54 -5.67
CA PRO A 78 19.87 -4.41 -5.65
C PRO A 78 18.94 -4.42 -6.87
N TRP A 79 19.35 -5.08 -7.95
CA TRP A 79 18.54 -5.30 -9.14
C TRP A 79 17.22 -6.01 -8.85
N ARG A 80 17.14 -6.76 -7.75
CA ARG A 80 15.91 -7.47 -7.40
C ARG A 80 14.75 -6.54 -7.06
N SER A 81 15.00 -5.26 -6.79
CA SER A 81 13.96 -4.26 -6.52
C SER A 81 13.33 -3.64 -7.78
N ILE A 82 13.90 -3.87 -8.97
CA ILE A 82 13.41 -3.26 -10.22
C ILE A 82 12.59 -4.20 -11.11
N TYR A 83 12.68 -5.52 -10.90
CA TYR A 83 11.96 -6.52 -11.71
C TYR A 83 10.58 -6.96 -11.18
N PRO A 84 10.34 -7.08 -9.85
CA PRO A 84 9.01 -7.45 -9.39
C PRO A 84 8.03 -6.33 -9.68
N LEU A 85 6.90 -6.67 -10.31
CA LEU A 85 5.80 -5.75 -10.58
C LEU A 85 4.66 -5.88 -9.54
N GLY A 86 4.98 -6.49 -8.40
CA GLY A 86 4.08 -6.88 -7.32
C GLY A 86 4.84 -7.76 -6.32
N ASP A 87 4.14 -8.28 -5.32
CA ASP A 87 4.76 -8.96 -4.18
C ASP A 87 4.05 -10.27 -3.84
N THR A 88 4.77 -11.20 -3.23
CA THR A 88 4.22 -12.44 -2.67
C THR A 88 4.43 -12.44 -1.15
N ASP A 89 3.57 -13.11 -0.39
CA ASP A 89 3.75 -13.21 1.07
C ASP A 89 5.11 -13.84 1.43
N ALA A 90 5.51 -14.84 0.64
CA ALA A 90 6.81 -15.50 0.78
C ALA A 90 7.97 -14.52 0.50
N GLY A 91 7.93 -13.77 -0.59
CA GLY A 91 8.94 -12.78 -0.95
C GLY A 91 9.03 -11.61 0.02
N PHE A 92 7.90 -11.16 0.55
CA PHE A 92 7.86 -10.15 1.60
C PHE A 92 8.52 -10.67 2.90
N ALA A 93 8.13 -11.85 3.37
CA ALA A 93 8.71 -12.48 4.56
C ALA A 93 10.22 -12.75 4.39
N ALA A 94 10.65 -13.21 3.21
CA ALA A 94 12.05 -13.42 2.83
C ALA A 94 12.90 -12.16 3.05
N ARG A 95 12.44 -11.03 2.53
CA ARG A 95 13.16 -9.75 2.60
C ARG A 95 13.16 -9.18 4.02
N LEU A 96 12.07 -9.36 4.77
CA LEU A 96 12.06 -9.01 6.21
C LEU A 96 13.06 -9.85 7.00
N LYS A 97 13.12 -11.17 6.74
CA LYS A 97 14.08 -12.08 7.39
C LYS A 97 15.51 -11.67 7.09
N ALA A 98 15.85 -11.47 5.82
CA ALA A 98 17.20 -11.10 5.39
C ALA A 98 17.67 -9.76 5.99
N LYS A 99 16.74 -8.84 6.29
CA LYS A 99 17.01 -7.55 6.94
C LYS A 99 16.95 -7.60 8.47
N GLY A 100 16.63 -8.75 9.07
CA GLY A 100 16.45 -8.89 10.52
C GLY A 100 15.21 -8.15 11.07
N LEU A 101 14.22 -7.88 10.22
CA LEU A 101 13.04 -7.08 10.57
C LEU A 101 11.85 -7.91 11.08
N LEU A 102 11.86 -9.24 10.90
CA LEU A 102 10.77 -10.12 11.37
C LEU A 102 10.43 -9.96 12.85
N PRO A 103 11.41 -9.91 13.80
CA PRO A 103 11.11 -9.73 15.22
C PRO A 103 10.41 -8.40 15.55
N TYR A 104 10.49 -7.42 14.66
CA TYR A 104 9.80 -6.14 14.79
C TYR A 104 8.46 -6.13 14.06
N TYR A 105 8.33 -6.87 12.96
CA TYR A 105 7.11 -6.94 12.14
C TYR A 105 6.03 -7.84 12.75
N GLU A 106 6.38 -9.07 13.15
CA GLU A 106 5.40 -10.07 13.61
C GLU A 106 4.59 -9.60 14.83
N PRO A 107 5.19 -8.97 15.86
CA PRO A 107 4.41 -8.48 17.00
C PRO A 107 3.42 -7.38 16.62
N LEU A 108 3.62 -6.69 15.49
CA LEU A 108 2.74 -5.61 15.03
C LEU A 108 1.45 -6.12 14.41
N LEU A 109 1.43 -7.38 13.93
CA LEU A 109 0.29 -7.96 13.21
C LEU A 109 -1.01 -7.94 14.04
N GLN A 110 -0.91 -8.14 15.35
CA GLN A 110 -2.06 -8.12 16.27
C GLN A 110 -2.68 -6.73 16.46
N TYR A 111 -1.98 -5.66 16.08
CA TYR A 111 -2.44 -4.28 16.26
C TYR A 111 -3.14 -3.72 15.02
N LYS A 112 -3.29 -4.49 13.95
CA LYS A 112 -4.06 -4.07 12.76
C LYS A 112 -5.54 -3.90 13.14
N LYS A 113 -6.07 -2.68 13.01
CA LYS A 113 -7.43 -2.35 13.50
C LYS A 113 -8.32 -1.59 12.52
N LEU A 114 -7.76 -1.03 11.45
CA LEU A 114 -8.52 -0.19 10.53
C LEU A 114 -8.35 -0.70 9.11
N ARG A 115 -9.42 -1.28 8.57
CA ARG A 115 -9.56 -1.55 7.15
C ARG A 115 -10.22 -0.35 6.51
N GLU A 116 -9.59 0.22 5.49
CA GLU A 116 -10.19 1.30 4.70
C GLU A 116 -11.24 0.70 3.77
N GLU A 117 -12.50 0.81 4.15
CA GLU A 117 -13.63 0.15 3.47
C GLU A 117 -13.94 0.79 2.12
N THR A 118 -13.66 2.09 1.96
CA THR A 118 -13.92 2.79 0.69
C THR A 118 -13.10 2.22 -0.48
N ASN A 119 -11.98 1.54 -0.21
CA ASN A 119 -11.19 0.85 -1.24
C ASN A 119 -11.97 -0.30 -1.92
N TYR A 120 -13.04 -0.80 -1.32
CA TYR A 120 -13.88 -1.86 -1.85
C TYR A 120 -15.12 -1.35 -2.57
N ALA A 121 -15.34 -0.03 -2.56
CA ALA A 121 -16.48 0.56 -3.24
C ALA A 121 -16.37 0.35 -4.75
N PRO A 122 -17.48 0.02 -5.45
CA PRO A 122 -17.54 0.25 -6.88
C PRO A 122 -17.41 1.76 -7.15
N SER A 123 -17.26 2.14 -8.42
CA SER A 123 -17.25 3.56 -8.79
C SER A 123 -18.50 4.27 -8.28
N VAL A 124 -18.29 5.38 -7.56
CA VAL A 124 -19.35 6.25 -7.02
C VAL A 124 -19.16 7.62 -7.66
N GLU A 125 -19.95 7.96 -8.66
CA GLU A 125 -19.74 9.14 -9.52
C GLU A 125 -19.56 10.45 -8.73
N ALA A 126 -20.44 10.71 -7.75
CA ALA A 126 -20.38 11.91 -6.92
C ALA A 126 -19.07 12.02 -6.11
N TYR A 127 -18.46 10.88 -5.75
CA TYR A 127 -17.16 10.81 -5.11
C TYR A 127 -16.03 10.91 -6.13
N ASP A 128 -16.03 10.05 -7.15
CA ASP A 128 -14.95 9.88 -8.13
C ASP A 128 -14.71 11.16 -8.95
N ALA A 129 -15.77 11.84 -9.38
CA ALA A 129 -15.67 13.06 -10.17
C ALA A 129 -15.02 14.22 -9.39
N LYS A 130 -15.10 14.20 -8.06
CA LYS A 130 -14.60 15.26 -7.16
C LYS A 130 -13.36 14.87 -6.37
N PHE A 131 -13.01 13.59 -6.32
CA PHE A 131 -11.94 13.06 -5.48
C PHE A 131 -10.63 13.84 -5.61
N THR A 132 -10.14 14.05 -6.84
CA THR A 132 -8.86 14.74 -7.06
C THR A 132 -8.91 16.20 -6.59
N GLU A 133 -10.00 16.93 -6.86
CA GLU A 133 -10.15 18.32 -6.44
C GLU A 133 -10.21 18.43 -4.90
N LEU A 134 -11.07 17.62 -4.28
CA LEU A 134 -11.29 17.61 -2.83
C LEU A 134 -10.05 17.18 -2.07
N ARG A 135 -9.35 16.13 -2.53
CA ARG A 135 -8.09 15.66 -1.93
C ARG A 135 -7.02 16.75 -1.99
N ASN A 136 -6.80 17.37 -3.14
CA ASN A 136 -5.80 18.43 -3.28
C ASN A 136 -6.12 19.63 -2.36
N TYR A 137 -7.40 20.05 -2.32
CA TYR A 137 -7.83 21.13 -1.43
C TYR A 137 -7.64 20.79 0.04
N MET A 138 -7.95 19.55 0.45
CA MET A 138 -7.73 19.06 1.80
C MET A 138 -6.24 19.02 2.16
N GLU A 139 -5.39 18.46 1.29
CA GLU A 139 -3.94 18.34 1.54
C GLU A 139 -3.28 19.71 1.67
N GLU A 140 -3.58 20.64 0.77
CA GLU A 140 -3.02 21.99 0.80
C GLU A 140 -3.39 22.73 2.10
N ASN A 141 -4.65 22.66 2.52
CA ASN A 141 -5.10 23.32 3.73
C ASN A 141 -4.59 22.63 4.99
N SER A 142 -4.53 21.30 5.01
CA SER A 142 -3.94 20.53 6.10
C SER A 142 -2.47 20.95 6.34
N MET A 143 -1.69 21.09 5.27
CA MET A 143 -0.32 21.59 5.36
C MET A 143 -0.25 23.02 5.89
N LYS A 144 -1.16 23.91 5.47
CA LYS A 144 -1.22 25.29 5.99
C LYS A 144 -1.55 25.33 7.48
N PHE A 145 -2.48 24.52 7.95
CA PHE A 145 -2.82 24.42 9.38
C PHE A 145 -1.63 23.88 10.18
N ILE A 146 -0.98 22.80 9.73
CA ILE A 146 0.18 22.19 10.40
C ILE A 146 1.34 23.18 10.51
N MET A 147 1.61 23.93 9.44
CA MET A 147 2.68 24.93 9.41
C MET A 147 2.34 26.23 10.15
N GLY A 148 1.13 26.36 10.71
CA GLY A 148 0.66 27.61 11.35
C GLY A 148 0.44 28.75 10.37
N LYS A 149 0.37 28.49 9.06
CA LYS A 149 0.08 29.47 8.01
C LYS A 149 -1.42 29.76 7.86
N ARG A 150 -2.26 28.91 8.45
CA ARG A 150 -3.71 29.09 8.61
C ARG A 150 -4.08 28.75 10.05
N SER A 151 -4.91 29.58 10.69
CA SER A 151 -5.30 29.34 12.09
C SER A 151 -6.32 28.21 12.17
N LEU A 152 -6.20 27.31 13.16
CA LEU A 152 -7.22 26.29 13.41
C LEU A 152 -8.60 26.87 13.76
N SER A 153 -8.67 28.14 14.19
CA SER A 153 -9.95 28.85 14.35
C SER A 153 -10.73 29.01 13.03
N GLU A 154 -10.07 28.83 11.88
CA GLU A 154 -10.69 28.91 10.55
C GLU A 154 -11.18 27.55 10.03
N PHE A 155 -11.13 26.48 10.85
CA PHE A 155 -11.51 25.14 10.43
C PHE A 155 -12.95 25.06 9.92
N ASP A 156 -13.90 25.71 10.57
CA ASP A 156 -15.30 25.71 10.14
C ASP A 156 -15.48 26.38 8.76
N SER A 157 -14.71 27.45 8.49
CA SER A 157 -14.69 28.06 7.16
C SER A 157 -14.09 27.11 6.12
N TYR A 158 -13.02 26.39 6.46
CA TYR A 158 -12.44 25.36 5.59
C TYR A 158 -13.46 24.27 5.25
N VAL A 159 -14.23 23.79 6.24
CA VAL A 159 -15.28 22.78 6.04
C VAL A 159 -16.39 23.32 5.14
N LYS A 160 -16.83 24.57 5.34
CA LYS A 160 -17.82 25.21 4.46
C LYS A 160 -17.34 25.26 3.02
N ASP A 161 -16.09 25.65 2.80
CA ASP A 161 -15.49 25.72 1.46
C ASP A 161 -15.32 24.32 0.84
N PHE A 162 -14.90 23.33 1.63
CA PHE A 162 -14.80 21.93 1.20
C PHE A 162 -16.16 21.39 0.77
N ASN A 163 -17.21 21.67 1.54
CA ASN A 163 -18.57 21.24 1.23
C ASN A 163 -19.12 21.96 -0.01
N ALA A 164 -18.84 23.26 -0.18
CA ALA A 164 -19.20 24.01 -1.37
C ALA A 164 -18.54 23.47 -2.66
N LYS A 165 -17.44 22.72 -2.54
CA LYS A 165 -16.78 22.03 -3.66
C LYS A 165 -17.39 20.66 -4.01
N GLY A 166 -18.41 20.23 -3.28
CA GLY A 166 -19.04 18.91 -3.42
C GLY A 166 -18.58 17.89 -2.38
N GLY A 167 -17.86 18.34 -1.33
CA GLY A 167 -17.36 17.47 -0.27
C GLY A 167 -18.45 16.70 0.47
N GLN A 168 -19.55 17.38 0.80
CA GLN A 168 -20.69 16.76 1.49
C GLN A 168 -21.36 15.70 0.61
N ASP A 169 -21.64 16.04 -0.66
CA ASP A 169 -22.28 15.11 -1.60
C ASP A 169 -21.43 13.85 -1.83
N ALA A 170 -20.11 14.00 -1.94
CA ALA A 170 -19.18 12.88 -2.07
C ALA A 170 -19.18 11.97 -0.83
N ILE A 171 -19.19 12.56 0.37
CA ILE A 171 -19.26 11.83 1.65
C ILE A 171 -20.58 11.08 1.76
N ASP A 172 -21.70 11.75 1.47
CA ASP A 172 -23.04 11.15 1.58
C ASP A 172 -23.24 10.01 0.59
N ALA A 173 -22.74 10.15 -0.65
CA ALA A 173 -22.78 9.09 -1.65
C ALA A 173 -21.96 7.86 -1.22
N MET A 174 -20.76 8.07 -0.68
CA MET A 174 -19.92 6.98 -0.17
C MET A 174 -20.54 6.29 1.06
N ASN A 175 -21.15 7.08 1.97
CA ASN A 175 -21.88 6.54 3.13
C ASN A 175 -23.12 5.74 2.71
N ALA A 176 -23.84 6.19 1.68
CA ALA A 176 -24.99 5.46 1.14
C ALA A 176 -24.55 4.10 0.58
N TRP A 177 -23.45 4.06 -0.18
CA TRP A 177 -22.85 2.80 -0.61
C TRP A 177 -22.49 1.92 0.61
N PHE A 178 -21.77 2.47 1.59
CA PHE A 178 -21.31 1.73 2.76
C PHE A 178 -22.45 1.12 3.57
N ALA A 179 -23.57 1.84 3.71
CA ALA A 179 -24.76 1.36 4.41
C ALA A 179 -25.54 0.28 3.62
N SER A 180 -25.32 0.19 2.31
CA SER A 180 -26.00 -0.76 1.42
C SER A 180 -25.22 -2.07 1.18
N LYS A 181 -23.97 -2.16 1.64
CA LYS A 181 -23.07 -3.29 1.41
C LYS A 181 -23.40 -4.54 2.22
#